data_AF-B4JKL4-F1
#
_entry.id   AF-B4JKL4-F1
#
_cell.length_a   1.000
_cell.length_b   1.000
_cell.length_c   1.000
_cell.angle_alpha   90.00
_cell.angle_beta   90.00
_cell.angle_gamma   90.00
#
_symmetry.space_group_name_H-M   'P 1'
#
loop_
_entity.id
_entity.type
_entity.pdbx_description
1 polymer ?
#
loop_
_entity_poly.entity_id
_entity_poly.type
_entity_poly.pdbx_seq_one_letter_code
_entity_poly.pdbx_strand_id
1 'polypeptide(L)'
;MKWRLQMLVSTMFCALVGYLGSSVAVAKPTLSFSLPHGLQGFPSFQSFTQQIIEQRSLRQMKTYSGKRVSNDSLIMIYYHDLTIAVTELGPQKLLLGCELIEIYNDKEGKMLLSGLAKYNRPLEISFDEMLKLMDQCEHVDKLSYASKIKFRSTDEGSERSSSSNSNNNESGVSGTSNGSDAADSMANQNGVSLKLAGNIFPRSPFSLLSGIIPGTKWCGTGDIAETYRDLGSEMAMDRCCRQHDLCPVKIRAYQQKYELMNDSLYTKSHCICDDMLFSCLKMTNTSASQLMGSIYFNLVQVPCLDGRTNQYKFRAAKEGF
;
A
#
# COMPACT_ATOMS: atom_id res chain seq x y z
N MET A 1 -9.12 -25.10 -60.89
CA MET A 1 -9.06 -26.09 -61.99
C MET A 1 -7.93 -27.06 -61.68
N LYS A 2 -8.27 -28.36 -61.58
CA LYS A 2 -7.52 -29.60 -61.86
C LYS A 2 -5.99 -29.56 -61.66
N TRP A 3 -5.43 -30.51 -60.91
CA TRP A 3 -4.73 -31.69 -61.46
C TRP A 3 -4.74 -32.80 -60.40
N ARG A 4 -5.01 -34.02 -60.88
CA ARG A 4 -5.41 -35.22 -60.14
C ARG A 4 -4.31 -36.28 -60.31
N LEU A 5 -4.10 -37.06 -59.24
CA LEU A 5 -4.02 -38.53 -59.22
C LEU A 5 -2.77 -39.23 -59.81
N GLN A 6 -2.09 -40.06 -59.00
CA GLN A 6 -2.12 -41.54 -59.19
C GLN A 6 -1.53 -42.32 -58.00
N MET A 7 -2.31 -43.31 -57.58
CA MET A 7 -2.07 -44.39 -56.61
C MET A 7 -1.79 -45.69 -57.38
N LEU A 8 -0.88 -46.54 -56.88
CA LEU A 8 -0.80 -48.00 -57.13
C LEU A 8 -0.14 -48.63 -55.88
N VAL A 9 -0.86 -49.26 -54.94
CA VAL A 9 -1.38 -50.65 -54.86
C VAL A 9 -0.31 -51.74 -54.75
N SER A 10 -0.23 -52.44 -53.60
CA SER A 10 -0.13 -53.92 -53.45
C SER A 10 -0.01 -54.28 -51.94
N THR A 11 -1.08 -54.66 -51.23
CA THR A 11 -1.56 -56.03 -50.91
C THR A 11 -0.67 -56.91 -50.01
N MET A 12 -1.18 -57.12 -48.78
CA MET A 12 -1.36 -58.40 -48.04
C MET A 12 -0.16 -59.22 -47.52
N PHE A 13 -0.14 -59.30 -46.17
CA PHE A 13 -0.13 -60.51 -45.33
C PHE A 13 1.13 -61.41 -45.30
N CYS A 14 1.81 -61.44 -44.15
CA CYS A 14 2.04 -62.69 -43.40
C CYS A 14 2.61 -62.40 -42.01
N ALA A 15 2.13 -63.20 -41.05
CA ALA A 15 2.36 -63.10 -39.63
C ALA A 15 3.67 -63.79 -39.18
N LEU A 16 4.14 -63.36 -38.00
CA LEU A 16 4.84 -64.13 -36.96
C LEU A 16 6.12 -64.91 -37.34
N VAL A 17 7.28 -64.35 -36.96
CA VAL A 17 8.32 -65.08 -36.22
C VAL A 17 9.00 -64.09 -35.26
N GLY A 18 8.92 -64.34 -33.95
CA GLY A 18 9.69 -63.60 -32.95
C GLY A 18 11.14 -64.05 -32.91
N TYR A 19 12.05 -63.14 -32.59
CA TYR A 19 13.28 -63.46 -31.87
C TYR A 19 13.80 -62.24 -31.11
N LEU A 20 14.47 -62.56 -30.01
CA LEU A 20 14.88 -61.75 -28.87
C LEU A 20 15.82 -60.59 -29.23
N GLY A 21 15.70 -59.48 -28.50
CA GLY A 21 16.61 -58.34 -28.60
C GLY A 21 16.49 -57.40 -27.40
N SER A 22 16.98 -57.83 -26.24
CA SER A 22 17.20 -56.97 -25.08
C SER A 22 18.11 -55.80 -25.45
N SER A 23 17.62 -54.57 -25.35
CA SER A 23 18.46 -53.36 -25.42
C SER A 23 18.14 -52.49 -24.21
N VAL A 24 19.17 -52.36 -23.38
CA VAL A 24 19.21 -51.74 -22.07
C VAL A 24 18.79 -50.26 -22.16
N ALA A 25 17.78 -49.87 -21.39
CA ALA A 25 17.48 -48.47 -21.12
C ALA A 25 18.60 -47.89 -20.25
N VAL A 26 19.31 -46.90 -20.80
CA VAL A 26 20.33 -46.12 -20.08
C VAL A 26 19.62 -45.26 -19.03
N ALA A 27 19.74 -45.66 -17.76
CA ALA A 27 19.28 -44.89 -16.62
C ALA A 27 20.16 -43.64 -16.42
N LYS A 28 19.52 -42.48 -16.22
CA LYS A 28 20.15 -41.25 -15.73
C LYS A 28 20.73 -41.47 -14.32
N PRO A 29 21.86 -40.85 -13.96
CA PRO A 29 22.43 -41.01 -12.63
C PRO A 29 21.53 -40.33 -11.60
N THR A 30 20.87 -41.13 -10.77
CA THR A 30 20.32 -40.68 -9.49
C THR A 30 21.47 -40.56 -8.50
N LEU A 31 21.87 -39.33 -8.18
CA LEU A 31 22.70 -39.05 -7.03
C LEU A 31 21.87 -39.27 -5.76
N SER A 32 22.09 -40.39 -5.07
CA SER A 32 21.57 -40.63 -3.74
C SER A 32 22.42 -39.86 -2.73
N PHE A 33 21.94 -38.70 -2.28
CA PHE A 33 22.55 -37.96 -1.19
C PHE A 33 21.92 -38.44 0.12
N SER A 34 22.61 -39.31 0.85
CA SER A 34 22.26 -39.63 2.24
C SER A 34 22.71 -38.48 3.14
N LEU A 35 21.79 -37.59 3.49
CA LEU A 35 22.00 -36.55 4.50
C LEU A 35 22.04 -37.19 5.90
N PRO A 36 22.92 -36.75 6.83
CA PRO A 36 22.93 -37.27 8.20
C PRO A 36 21.63 -36.92 8.93
N HIS A 37 21.17 -37.85 9.78
CA HIS A 37 20.03 -37.69 10.67
C HIS A 37 20.26 -36.55 11.67
N GLY A 38 19.89 -35.32 11.31
CA GLY A 38 20.09 -34.17 12.19
C GLY A 38 19.27 -32.92 11.90
N LEU A 39 18.29 -32.94 10.99
CA LEU A 39 17.41 -31.79 10.70
C LEU A 39 16.00 -32.25 10.26
N GLN A 40 15.29 -32.97 11.12
CA GLN A 40 13.84 -33.17 10.98
C GLN A 40 13.13 -32.16 11.88
N GLY A 41 12.85 -30.97 11.34
CA GLY A 41 12.16 -29.93 12.11
C GLY A 41 11.90 -28.60 11.42
N PHE A 42 12.10 -28.49 10.10
CA PHE A 42 11.70 -27.28 9.37
C PHE A 42 10.54 -27.61 8.43
N PRO A 43 9.37 -26.97 8.58
CA PRO A 43 8.33 -27.08 7.56
C PRO A 43 8.88 -26.46 6.26
N SER A 44 8.56 -27.08 5.13
CA SER A 44 8.89 -26.61 3.79
C SER A 44 8.58 -25.12 3.64
N PHE A 45 9.57 -24.32 3.18
CA PHE A 45 9.45 -22.87 3.02
C PHE A 45 8.26 -22.42 2.16
N GLN A 46 7.75 -23.29 1.27
CA GLN A 46 6.54 -23.03 0.49
C GLN A 46 5.29 -22.91 1.36
N SER A 47 5.19 -23.67 2.45
CA SER A 47 4.02 -23.75 3.34
C SER A 47 3.86 -22.49 4.20
N PHE A 48 4.98 -21.92 4.69
CA PHE A 48 4.96 -20.71 5.50
C PHE A 48 4.61 -19.46 4.67
N THR A 49 5.10 -19.38 3.42
CA THR A 49 4.71 -18.30 2.52
C THR A 49 3.26 -18.40 2.06
N GLN A 50 2.74 -19.62 1.84
CA GLN A 50 1.32 -19.80 1.50
C GLN A 50 0.41 -19.42 2.67
N GLN A 51 0.75 -19.76 3.91
CA GLN A 51 -0.04 -19.35 5.09
C GLN A 51 -0.08 -17.81 5.28
N ILE A 52 1.00 -17.09 4.99
CA ILE A 52 1.02 -15.62 5.05
C ILE A 52 0.18 -15.00 3.92
N ILE A 53 0.22 -15.57 2.71
CA ILE A 53 -0.59 -15.10 1.57
C ILE A 53 -2.08 -15.38 1.82
N GLU A 54 -2.41 -16.53 2.40
CA GLU A 54 -3.79 -16.92 2.74
C GLU A 54 -4.33 -16.10 3.93
N GLN A 55 -3.53 -15.79 4.95
CA GLN A 55 -3.93 -14.86 6.02
C GLN A 55 -4.16 -13.42 5.53
N ARG A 56 -3.45 -12.97 4.49
CA ARG A 56 -3.73 -11.66 3.86
C ARG A 56 -5.09 -11.62 3.17
N SER A 57 -5.60 -12.76 2.71
CA SER A 57 -6.95 -12.89 2.14
C SER A 57 -8.07 -12.98 3.20
N LEU A 58 -7.73 -13.25 4.47
CA LEU A 58 -8.67 -13.28 5.60
C LEU A 58 -8.98 -11.89 6.18
N ARG A 59 -8.29 -10.83 5.73
CA ARG A 59 -8.72 -9.46 6.03
C ARG A 59 -10.01 -9.21 5.26
N GLN A 60 -11.14 -9.21 5.96
CA GLN A 60 -12.44 -8.87 5.40
C GLN A 60 -12.30 -7.60 4.54
N MET A 61 -12.71 -7.68 3.28
CA MET A 61 -12.73 -6.52 2.40
C MET A 61 -13.36 -5.34 3.12
N LYS A 62 -12.68 -4.18 3.08
CA LYS A 62 -13.22 -2.93 3.63
C LYS A 62 -14.55 -2.64 2.94
N THR A 63 -15.61 -2.49 3.71
CA THR A 63 -16.94 -2.17 3.17
C THR A 63 -17.23 -0.69 3.35
N TYR A 64 -18.15 -0.17 2.53
CA TYR A 64 -18.61 1.20 2.67
C TYR A 64 -19.20 1.43 4.07
N SER A 65 -18.66 2.41 4.79
CA SER A 65 -19.03 2.69 6.19
C SER A 65 -20.49 3.12 6.39
N GLY A 66 -21.21 3.49 5.33
CA GLY A 66 -22.59 3.96 5.41
C GLY A 66 -22.76 5.37 5.98
N LYS A 67 -21.66 6.02 6.38
CA LYS A 67 -21.68 7.36 6.99
C LYS A 67 -21.89 8.43 5.92
N ARG A 68 -22.96 9.22 6.07
CA ARG A 68 -23.19 10.44 5.28
C ARG A 68 -22.71 11.68 6.02
N VAL A 69 -22.18 12.63 5.26
CA VAL A 69 -21.76 13.96 5.70
C VAL A 69 -22.96 14.92 5.74
N SER A 70 -23.88 14.81 4.78
CA SER A 70 -25.08 15.64 4.67
C SER A 70 -26.29 14.83 4.19
N ASN A 71 -27.49 15.28 4.56
CA ASN A 71 -28.73 14.67 4.10
C ASN A 71 -29.07 15.07 2.65
N ASP A 72 -28.68 16.29 2.25
CA ASP A 72 -28.97 16.85 0.92
C ASP A 72 -27.92 16.48 -0.13
N SER A 73 -27.04 15.54 0.19
CA SER A 73 -25.98 15.09 -0.70
C SER A 73 -26.42 13.93 -1.60
N LEU A 74 -25.81 13.87 -2.78
CA LEU A 74 -25.88 12.73 -3.68
C LEU A 74 -24.70 11.80 -3.44
N ILE A 75 -24.99 10.51 -3.29
CA ILE A 75 -23.95 9.48 -3.34
C ILE A 75 -23.69 9.15 -4.81
N MET A 76 -22.42 9.21 -5.21
CA MET A 76 -21.94 8.74 -6.50
C MET A 76 -20.94 7.61 -6.29
N ILE A 77 -21.07 6.55 -7.09
CA ILE A 77 -20.17 5.40 -7.04
C ILE A 77 -19.40 5.36 -8.35
N TYR A 78 -18.08 5.53 -8.24
CA TYR A 78 -17.15 5.40 -9.35
C TYR A 78 -16.28 4.17 -9.13
N TYR A 79 -15.81 3.55 -10.20
CA TYR A 79 -14.83 2.47 -10.09
C TYR A 79 -13.87 2.48 -11.27
N HIS A 80 -12.67 2.00 -11.01
CA HIS A 80 -11.67 1.71 -12.02
C HIS A 80 -10.83 0.54 -11.54
N ASP A 81 -10.88 -0.56 -12.29
CA ASP A 81 -10.07 -1.76 -12.07
C ASP A 81 -10.11 -2.27 -10.61
N LEU A 82 -9.08 -2.03 -9.79
CA LEU A 82 -9.00 -2.51 -8.41
C LEU A 82 -9.52 -1.52 -7.35
N THR A 83 -10.11 -0.39 -7.73
CA THR A 83 -10.53 0.65 -6.78
C THR A 83 -11.96 1.12 -7.04
N ILE A 84 -12.75 1.22 -5.97
CA ILE A 84 -14.08 1.83 -5.94
C ILE A 84 -14.01 3.11 -5.11
N ALA A 85 -14.59 4.18 -5.62
CA ALA A 85 -14.77 5.44 -4.91
C ALA A 85 -16.26 5.66 -4.62
N VAL A 86 -16.64 5.64 -3.35
CA VAL A 86 -17.96 6.07 -2.87
C VAL A 86 -17.82 7.53 -2.45
N THR A 87 -18.47 8.41 -3.20
CA THR A 87 -18.32 9.86 -3.05
C THR A 87 -19.65 10.50 -2.70
N GLU A 88 -19.58 11.61 -1.98
CA GLU A 88 -20.74 12.36 -1.53
C GLU A 88 -20.64 13.78 -2.07
N LEU A 89 -21.58 14.14 -2.95
CA LEU A 89 -21.64 15.42 -3.64
C LEU A 89 -22.73 16.30 -3.05
N GLY A 90 -22.37 17.49 -2.59
CA GLY A 90 -23.29 18.52 -2.16
C GLY A 90 -23.85 19.35 -3.32
N PRO A 91 -24.52 20.47 -3.00
CA PRO A 91 -24.96 21.44 -3.99
C PRO A 91 -23.82 21.87 -4.91
N GLN A 92 -24.12 22.14 -6.18
CA GLN A 92 -23.15 22.52 -7.21
C GLN A 92 -22.05 21.46 -7.49
N LYS A 93 -22.30 20.19 -7.15
CA LYS A 93 -21.35 19.07 -7.33
C LYS A 93 -20.07 19.21 -6.49
N LEU A 94 -20.15 19.92 -5.36
CA LEU A 94 -19.03 20.02 -4.43
C LEU A 94 -18.79 18.66 -3.75
N LEU A 95 -17.56 18.15 -3.78
CA LEU A 95 -17.19 16.92 -3.08
C LEU A 95 -17.14 17.18 -1.57
N LEU A 96 -18.09 16.61 -0.82
CA LEU A 96 -18.20 16.75 0.64
C LEU A 96 -17.56 15.60 1.39
N GLY A 97 -17.55 14.42 0.78
CA GLY A 97 -17.04 13.20 1.40
C GLY A 97 -16.59 12.19 0.36
N CYS A 98 -15.62 11.37 0.75
CA CYS A 98 -15.14 10.27 -0.07
C CYS A 98 -14.70 9.09 0.81
N GLU A 99 -14.89 7.90 0.28
CA GLU A 99 -14.41 6.64 0.81
C GLU A 99 -13.93 5.76 -0.34
N LEU A 100 -12.65 5.41 -0.33
CA LEU A 100 -12.02 4.57 -1.33
C LEU A 100 -11.91 3.13 -0.80
N ILE A 101 -12.25 2.17 -1.66
CA ILE A 101 -12.30 0.75 -1.32
C ILE A 101 -11.50 -0.04 -2.36
N GLU A 102 -10.60 -0.91 -1.88
CA GLU A 102 -9.85 -1.84 -2.72
C GLU A 102 -10.67 -3.09 -3.05
N ILE A 103 -10.62 -3.50 -4.31
CA ILE A 103 -11.14 -4.78 -4.80
C ILE A 103 -10.01 -5.81 -4.74
N TYR A 104 -10.20 -6.88 -3.95
CA TYR A 104 -9.22 -7.96 -3.83
C TYR A 104 -9.32 -8.98 -4.96
N ASN A 105 -10.53 -9.38 -5.33
CA ASN A 105 -10.82 -10.24 -6.46
C ASN A 105 -12.12 -9.84 -7.18
N ASP A 106 -12.24 -10.24 -8.44
CA ASP A 106 -13.33 -9.80 -9.33
C ASP A 106 -14.73 -10.21 -8.82
N LYS A 107 -14.85 -11.38 -8.18
CA LYS A 107 -16.14 -11.87 -7.65
C LYS A 107 -16.62 -10.96 -6.54
N GLU A 108 -15.73 -10.69 -5.61
CA GLU A 108 -15.94 -9.81 -4.47
C GLU A 108 -16.22 -8.36 -4.90
N GLY A 109 -15.46 -7.82 -5.86
CA GLY A 109 -15.70 -6.50 -6.43
C GLY A 109 -17.09 -6.37 -7.05
N LYS A 110 -17.52 -7.38 -7.83
CA LYS A 110 -18.88 -7.44 -8.40
C LYS A 110 -19.97 -7.47 -7.32
N MET A 111 -19.77 -8.26 -6.26
CA MET A 111 -20.71 -8.30 -5.13
C MET A 111 -20.82 -6.94 -4.44
N LEU A 112 -19.70 -6.26 -4.20
CA LEU A 112 -19.69 -4.94 -3.58
C LEU A 112 -20.37 -3.89 -4.48
N LEU A 113 -20.05 -3.84 -5.77
CA LEU A 113 -20.69 -2.93 -6.73
C LEU A 113 -22.21 -3.17 -6.80
N SER A 114 -22.66 -4.43 -6.79
CA SER A 114 -24.09 -4.75 -6.74
C SER A 114 -24.75 -4.27 -5.45
N GLY A 115 -24.07 -4.38 -4.31
CA GLY A 115 -24.58 -3.87 -3.03
C GLY A 115 -24.63 -2.34 -2.99
N LEU A 116 -23.71 -1.66 -3.65
CA LEU A 116 -23.65 -0.21 -3.77
C LEU A 116 -24.67 0.35 -4.77
N ALA A 117 -25.09 -0.45 -5.75
CA ALA A 117 -26.08 -0.05 -6.76
C ALA A 117 -27.44 0.39 -6.18
N LYS A 118 -27.75 0.00 -4.93
CA LYS A 118 -28.94 0.47 -4.21
C LYS A 118 -28.91 1.98 -3.88
N TYR A 119 -27.71 2.58 -3.82
CA TYR A 119 -27.55 4.01 -3.55
C TYR A 119 -27.55 4.81 -4.84
N ASN A 120 -26.77 4.37 -5.83
CA ASN A 120 -26.72 4.95 -7.17
C ASN A 120 -26.04 3.97 -8.14
N ARG A 121 -26.23 4.15 -9.45
CA ARG A 121 -25.59 3.33 -10.48
C ARG A 121 -24.07 3.49 -10.41
N PRO A 122 -23.29 2.39 -10.26
CA PRO A 122 -21.84 2.46 -10.38
C PRO A 122 -21.40 2.85 -11.79
N LEU A 123 -20.45 3.78 -11.88
CA LEU A 123 -19.93 4.31 -13.13
C LEU A 123 -18.44 3.97 -13.26
N GLU A 124 -18.09 3.29 -14.36
CA GLU A 124 -16.68 3.08 -14.71
C GLU A 124 -16.10 4.41 -15.19
N ILE A 125 -14.93 4.77 -14.67
CA ILE A 125 -14.18 5.95 -15.10
C ILE A 125 -12.79 5.53 -15.57
N SER A 126 -12.10 6.41 -16.29
CA SER A 126 -10.72 6.15 -16.72
C SER A 126 -9.74 6.17 -15.55
N PHE A 127 -8.55 5.60 -15.77
CA PHE A 127 -7.47 5.62 -14.79
C PHE A 127 -7.10 7.04 -14.36
N ASP A 128 -6.95 7.95 -15.32
CA ASP A 128 -6.61 9.35 -15.06
C ASP A 128 -7.71 10.08 -14.28
N GLU A 129 -8.99 9.79 -14.54
CA GLU A 129 -10.11 10.34 -13.78
C GLU A 129 -10.15 9.78 -12.35
N MET A 130 -9.87 8.49 -12.16
CA MET A 130 -9.80 7.90 -10.83
C MET A 130 -8.66 8.52 -10.02
N LEU A 131 -7.47 8.70 -10.60
CA LEU A 131 -6.36 9.35 -9.90
C LEU A 131 -6.69 10.79 -9.50
N LYS A 132 -7.36 11.57 -10.37
CA LYS A 132 -7.84 12.91 -10.02
C LYS A 132 -8.86 12.87 -8.90
N LEU A 133 -9.80 11.92 -8.94
CA LEU A 133 -10.79 11.77 -7.90
C LEU A 133 -10.15 11.38 -6.56
N MET A 134 -9.20 10.45 -6.55
CA MET A 134 -8.48 10.07 -5.34
C MET A 134 -7.72 11.26 -4.73
N ASP A 135 -7.07 12.09 -5.56
CA ASP A 135 -6.43 13.32 -5.09
C ASP A 135 -7.44 14.29 -4.45
N GLN A 136 -8.62 14.47 -5.06
CA GLN A 136 -9.71 15.27 -4.47
C GLN A 136 -10.22 14.67 -3.15
N CYS A 137 -10.34 13.34 -3.07
CA CYS A 137 -10.73 12.63 -1.85
C CYS A 137 -9.74 12.88 -0.71
N GLU A 138 -8.44 12.90 -1.01
CA GLU A 138 -7.38 13.22 -0.05
C GLU A 138 -7.47 14.67 0.46
N HIS A 139 -7.76 15.63 -0.42
CA HIS A 139 -7.99 17.03 -0.01
C HIS A 139 -9.20 17.17 0.93
N VAL A 140 -10.31 16.50 0.62
CA VAL A 140 -11.52 16.50 1.46
C VAL A 140 -11.25 15.84 2.82
N ASP A 141 -10.49 14.75 2.87
CA ASP A 141 -10.12 14.08 4.12
C ASP A 141 -9.28 14.97 5.04
N LYS A 142 -8.32 15.71 4.47
CA LYS A 142 -7.52 16.71 5.21
C LYS A 142 -8.38 17.83 5.79
N LEU A 143 -9.29 18.38 5.01
CA LEU A 143 -10.21 19.43 5.47
C LEU A 143 -11.17 18.93 6.56
N SER A 144 -11.73 17.73 6.37
CA SER A 144 -12.59 17.09 7.37
C SER A 144 -11.85 16.90 8.69
N TYR A 145 -10.60 16.45 8.66
CA TYR A 145 -9.79 16.30 9.86
C TYR A 145 -9.48 17.64 10.53
N ALA A 146 -9.04 18.65 9.77
CA ALA A 146 -8.74 19.98 10.30
C ALA A 146 -9.96 20.61 10.99
N SER A 147 -11.15 20.43 10.42
CA SER A 147 -12.40 20.91 11.03
C SER A 147 -12.72 20.24 12.37
N LYS A 148 -12.47 18.92 12.49
CA LYS A 148 -12.67 18.18 13.74
C LYS A 148 -11.72 18.63 14.85
N ILE A 149 -10.46 18.88 14.51
CA ILE A 149 -9.47 19.38 15.49
C ILE A 149 -9.87 20.78 15.96
N LYS A 150 -10.25 21.68 15.04
CA LYS A 150 -10.70 23.02 15.38
C LYS A 150 -11.92 22.99 16.31
N PHE A 151 -12.88 22.12 16.03
CA PHE A 151 -14.08 21.95 16.87
C PHE A 151 -13.73 21.42 18.27
N ARG A 152 -12.82 20.44 18.37
CA ARG A 152 -12.37 19.88 19.65
C ARG A 152 -11.61 20.89 20.52
N SER A 153 -10.84 21.80 19.91
CA SER A 153 -10.18 22.89 20.63
C SER A 153 -11.14 23.99 21.12
N THR A 154 -12.33 24.14 20.52
CA THR A 154 -13.35 25.09 20.98
C THR A 154 -14.24 24.54 22.09
N ASP A 155 -14.39 23.22 22.21
CA ASP A 155 -15.25 22.57 23.21
C ASP A 155 -14.56 22.45 24.60
N GLU A 156 -13.22 22.50 24.66
CA GLU A 156 -12.46 22.60 25.92
C GLU A 156 -12.38 24.04 26.47
N GLY A 157 -13.06 25.01 25.84
CA GLY A 157 -13.03 26.43 26.20
C GLY A 157 -14.27 26.99 26.90
N SER A 158 -15.26 26.18 27.27
CA SER A 158 -16.54 26.68 27.80
C SER A 158 -16.99 26.02 29.11
N GLU A 159 -16.21 26.14 30.18
CA GLU A 159 -16.78 26.25 31.53
C GLU A 159 -16.02 27.26 32.40
N ARG A 160 -16.78 28.27 32.88
CA ARG A 160 -16.55 29.28 33.93
C ARG A 160 -16.12 30.70 33.51
N SER A 161 -17.13 31.46 33.06
CA SER A 161 -17.45 32.81 33.58
C SER A 161 -17.57 32.77 35.12
N SER A 162 -17.28 33.77 35.96
CA SER A 162 -17.12 35.22 35.85
C SER A 162 -16.82 35.70 37.29
N SER A 163 -15.87 36.60 37.53
CA SER A 163 -16.12 37.99 38.01
C SER A 163 -15.18 38.29 39.16
N SER A 164 -14.37 39.35 39.05
CA SER A 164 -14.19 40.33 40.13
C SER A 164 -13.45 41.56 39.61
N ASN A 165 -14.15 42.67 39.80
CA ASN A 165 -13.80 44.06 39.57
C ASN A 165 -12.70 44.52 40.53
N SER A 166 -11.79 45.42 40.12
CA SER A 166 -11.39 46.64 40.87
C SER A 166 -10.05 47.24 40.40
N ASN A 167 -10.07 48.57 40.33
CA ASN A 167 -9.01 49.52 40.00
C ASN A 167 -7.80 49.48 40.96
N ASN A 168 -6.62 49.92 40.50
CA ASN A 168 -5.92 51.15 40.95
C ASN A 168 -4.43 51.19 40.58
N ASN A 169 -4.03 52.33 40.00
CA ASN A 169 -2.81 53.13 40.16
C ASN A 169 -1.46 52.52 40.63
N GLU A 170 -0.45 52.75 39.78
CA GLU A 170 0.69 53.66 40.00
C GLU A 170 1.97 53.19 40.75
N SER A 171 3.09 53.62 40.16
CA SER A 171 4.40 53.99 40.73
C SER A 171 5.45 52.93 41.13
N GLY A 172 6.58 52.99 40.39
CA GLY A 172 7.95 53.00 40.94
C GLY A 172 8.59 51.63 41.24
N VAL A 173 9.90 51.41 41.18
CA VAL A 173 11.09 52.23 40.92
C VAL A 173 12.26 51.20 40.81
N SER A 174 13.20 51.46 39.89
CA SER A 174 14.65 51.10 39.83
C SER A 174 15.19 49.69 40.12
N GLY A 175 16.14 49.26 39.28
CA GLY A 175 17.17 48.27 39.62
C GLY A 175 18.09 47.90 38.45
N THR A 176 19.02 48.79 38.10
CA THR A 176 20.08 48.67 37.07
C THR A 176 21.28 47.80 37.47
N SER A 177 21.97 47.19 36.48
CA SER A 177 23.45 47.10 36.24
C SER A 177 23.82 45.77 35.52
N ASN A 178 24.36 45.80 34.28
CA ASN A 178 25.78 45.86 33.86
C ASN A 178 26.62 44.69 34.40
N GLY A 179 27.50 43.98 33.68
CA GLY A 179 28.08 44.07 32.33
C GLY A 179 29.11 42.94 32.12
N SER A 180 29.54 42.77 30.86
CA SER A 180 30.81 42.25 30.31
C SER A 180 31.66 41.17 31.04
N ASP A 181 32.00 40.08 30.33
CA ASP A 181 33.36 39.83 29.77
C ASP A 181 33.70 38.35 29.51
N ALA A 182 34.38 38.17 28.38
CA ALA A 182 35.45 37.22 28.05
C ALA A 182 35.24 35.70 27.96
N ALA A 183 35.94 35.17 26.95
CA ALA A 183 36.05 33.80 26.49
C ALA A 183 36.62 32.81 27.51
N ASP A 184 36.23 31.54 27.39
CA ASP A 184 37.21 30.46 27.48
C ASP A 184 36.83 29.26 26.61
N SER A 185 37.83 28.71 25.96
CA SER A 185 37.77 27.56 25.06
C SER A 185 38.19 26.31 25.82
N MET A 186 37.35 25.27 25.89
CA MET A 186 37.82 23.92 26.20
C MET A 186 36.91 22.88 25.55
N ALA A 187 37.46 22.19 24.55
CA ALA A 187 36.92 20.95 24.04
C ALA A 187 36.92 19.88 25.15
N ASN A 188 35.79 19.22 25.37
CA ASN A 188 35.82 17.90 25.98
C ASN A 188 34.73 17.01 25.38
N GLN A 189 35.19 15.94 24.74
CA GLN A 189 34.37 14.84 24.27
C GLN A 189 33.65 14.21 25.46
N ASN A 190 32.34 14.08 25.40
CA ASN A 190 31.61 13.02 26.10
C ASN A 190 30.30 12.76 25.37
N GLY A 191 30.37 11.78 24.46
CA GLY A 191 29.21 11.23 23.79
C GLY A 191 28.22 10.68 24.80
N VAL A 192 27.01 11.24 24.80
CA VAL A 192 25.86 10.64 25.47
C VAL A 192 25.45 9.44 24.63
N SER A 193 26.03 8.30 24.98
CA SER A 193 25.63 6.98 24.49
C SER A 193 24.15 6.76 24.83
N LEU A 194 23.27 6.96 23.84
CA LEU A 194 21.87 6.56 23.88
C LEU A 194 21.80 5.02 23.91
N LYS A 195 22.03 4.44 25.09
CA LYS A 195 21.72 3.05 25.41
C LYS A 195 20.19 2.92 25.48
N LEU A 196 19.55 2.77 24.33
CA LEU A 196 18.18 2.30 24.26
C LEU A 196 18.05 1.24 23.14
N ALA A 197 17.95 -0.01 23.59
CA ALA A 197 17.40 -1.18 22.89
C ALA A 197 18.06 -1.64 21.56
N GLY A 198 19.20 -2.33 21.67
CA GLY A 198 19.85 -3.07 20.58
C GLY A 198 19.14 -4.36 20.11
N ASN A 199 17.81 -4.45 20.16
CA ASN A 199 17.04 -5.63 19.72
C ASN A 199 15.75 -5.31 18.93
N ILE A 200 15.55 -4.07 18.47
CA ILE A 200 14.30 -3.66 17.79
C ILE A 200 14.41 -3.60 16.25
N PHE A 201 15.61 -3.69 15.68
CA PHE A 201 15.78 -3.62 14.23
C PHE A 201 16.00 -5.01 13.60
N PRO A 202 15.11 -5.47 12.72
CA PRO A 202 15.31 -6.72 11.99
C PRO A 202 16.59 -6.66 11.16
N ARG A 203 17.34 -7.77 11.15
CA ARG A 203 18.61 -7.91 10.41
C ARG A 203 18.46 -7.96 8.89
N SER A 204 17.23 -7.83 8.36
CA SER A 204 16.97 -7.78 6.92
C SER A 204 15.99 -6.65 6.57
N PRO A 205 16.24 -5.90 5.49
CA PRO A 205 15.31 -4.88 4.99
C PRO A 205 13.91 -5.45 4.72
N PHE A 206 13.89 -6.70 4.24
CA PHE A 206 12.67 -7.43 3.91
C PHE A 206 11.83 -7.80 5.14
N SER A 207 12.42 -7.88 6.33
CA SER A 207 11.68 -8.08 7.58
C SER A 207 11.12 -6.78 8.15
N LEU A 208 11.66 -5.61 7.77
CA LEU A 208 10.99 -4.32 7.98
C LEU A 208 9.83 -4.14 7.00
N LEU A 209 9.99 -4.66 5.77
CA LEU A 209 8.92 -4.68 4.77
C LEU A 209 7.75 -5.60 5.19
N SER A 210 8.01 -6.70 5.91
CA SER A 210 6.93 -7.62 6.34
C SER A 210 6.03 -7.08 7.45
N GLY A 211 6.30 -5.89 7.99
CA GLY A 211 5.53 -5.24 9.06
C GLY A 211 4.88 -3.92 8.63
N ILE A 212 4.21 -3.26 9.59
CA ILE A 212 3.67 -1.90 9.45
C ILE A 212 4.63 -0.93 10.15
N ILE A 213 4.92 0.21 9.53
CA ILE A 213 5.76 1.25 10.14
C ILE A 213 5.08 1.76 11.42
N PRO A 214 5.79 1.84 12.57
CA PRO A 214 5.22 2.32 13.81
C PRO A 214 4.54 3.69 13.66
N GLY A 215 3.37 3.84 14.27
CA GLY A 215 2.57 5.06 14.15
C GLY A 215 1.73 5.16 12.88
N THR A 216 1.74 4.14 12.01
CA THR A 216 0.90 4.09 10.80
C THR A 216 -0.01 2.87 10.77
N LYS A 217 -0.94 2.86 9.81
CA LYS A 217 -1.80 1.71 9.53
C LYS A 217 -1.69 1.19 8.09
N TRP A 218 -1.22 2.04 7.17
CA TRP A 218 -1.14 1.75 5.74
C TRP A 218 0.29 1.59 5.22
N CYS A 219 1.32 2.01 5.97
CA CYS A 219 2.70 1.90 5.49
C CYS A 219 3.31 0.54 5.82
N GLY A 220 3.24 -0.43 4.89
CA GLY A 220 3.86 -1.74 5.04
C GLY A 220 3.48 -2.74 3.95
N THR A 221 3.66 -4.05 4.19
CA THR A 221 3.11 -5.06 3.27
C THR A 221 1.60 -5.25 3.53
N GLY A 222 0.81 -4.43 2.84
CA GLY A 222 -0.63 -4.27 3.09
C GLY A 222 -0.88 -3.40 4.33
N ASP A 223 -2.13 -3.34 4.79
CA ASP A 223 -2.53 -2.40 5.83
C ASP A 223 -3.29 -3.08 7.00
N ILE A 224 -3.19 -2.52 8.19
CA ILE A 224 -3.97 -2.92 9.38
C ILE A 224 -5.15 -1.96 9.66
N ALA A 225 -5.52 -1.14 8.68
CA ALA A 225 -6.59 -0.18 8.82
C ALA A 225 -7.94 -0.89 8.73
N GLU A 226 -8.87 -0.51 9.60
CA GLU A 226 -10.24 -1.05 9.56
C GLU A 226 -11.10 -0.37 8.50
N THR A 227 -10.84 0.92 8.24
CA THR A 227 -11.60 1.76 7.30
C THR A 227 -10.69 2.70 6.53
N TYR A 228 -11.17 3.28 5.44
CA TYR A 228 -10.43 4.31 4.68
C TYR A 228 -9.92 5.47 5.55
N ARG A 229 -10.69 5.87 6.57
CA ARG A 229 -10.35 7.00 7.45
C ARG A 229 -9.54 6.59 8.67
N ASP A 230 -9.22 5.30 8.80
CA ASP A 230 -8.48 4.77 9.91
C ASP A 230 -6.97 4.98 9.68
N LEU A 231 -6.44 6.04 10.26
CA LEU A 231 -5.04 6.46 10.15
C LEU A 231 -4.37 6.39 11.53
N GLY A 232 -3.06 6.13 11.53
CA GLY A 232 -2.22 6.17 12.71
C GLY A 232 -1.84 7.59 13.15
N SER A 233 -0.96 7.68 14.15
CA SER A 233 -0.45 8.94 14.68
C SER A 233 0.43 9.71 13.69
N GLU A 234 1.18 9.02 12.84
CA GLU A 234 1.99 9.59 11.75
C GLU A 234 1.12 9.87 10.51
N MET A 235 0.04 10.61 10.73
CA MET A 235 -1.06 10.74 9.78
C MET A 235 -0.65 11.28 8.41
N ALA A 236 0.29 12.21 8.34
CA ALA A 236 0.75 12.79 7.08
C ALA A 236 1.41 11.72 6.18
N MET A 237 2.30 10.92 6.74
CA MET A 237 2.95 9.81 6.03
C MET A 237 1.96 8.68 5.73
N ASP A 238 1.10 8.36 6.70
CA ASP A 238 0.11 7.28 6.57
C ASP A 238 -0.87 7.53 5.42
N ARG A 239 -1.24 8.80 5.18
CA ARG A 239 -2.03 9.19 4.00
C ARG A 239 -1.29 8.92 2.69
N CYS A 240 0.02 9.15 2.62
CA CYS A 240 0.82 8.82 1.43
C CYS A 240 0.75 7.32 1.11
N CYS A 241 0.90 6.47 2.14
CA CYS A 241 0.83 5.02 1.98
C CYS A 241 -0.59 4.55 1.65
N ARG A 242 -1.63 5.09 2.31
CA ARG A 242 -3.04 4.80 1.97
C ARG A 242 -3.34 5.07 0.50
N GLN A 243 -2.90 6.23 -0.01
CA GLN A 243 -3.10 6.61 -1.40
C GLN A 243 -2.40 5.63 -2.37
N HIS A 244 -1.19 5.19 -2.01
CA HIS A 244 -0.42 4.23 -2.80
C HIS A 244 -1.01 2.81 -2.75
N ASP A 245 -1.42 2.35 -1.57
CA ASP A 245 -2.06 1.06 -1.37
C ASP A 245 -3.36 0.98 -2.18
N LEU A 246 -4.13 2.06 -2.27
CA LEU A 246 -5.38 2.11 -3.03
C LEU A 246 -5.20 2.38 -4.53
N CYS A 247 -3.98 2.25 -5.05
CA CYS A 247 -3.70 2.44 -6.47
C CYS A 247 -4.62 1.55 -7.34
N PRO A 248 -5.37 2.12 -8.32
CA PRO A 248 -6.34 1.37 -9.11
C PRO A 248 -5.74 0.23 -9.96
N VAL A 249 -4.46 0.38 -10.32
CA VAL A 249 -3.74 -0.56 -11.18
C VAL A 249 -2.52 -1.06 -10.42
N LYS A 250 -2.53 -2.34 -10.06
CA LYS A 250 -1.43 -3.03 -9.37
C LYS A 250 -1.48 -4.53 -9.58
N ILE A 251 -0.34 -5.19 -9.44
CA ILE A 251 -0.21 -6.66 -9.41
C ILE A 251 0.33 -7.07 -8.05
N ARG A 252 -0.44 -7.82 -7.27
CA ARG A 252 0.00 -8.29 -5.95
C ARG A 252 1.10 -9.34 -6.06
N ALA A 253 1.76 -9.62 -4.95
CA ALA A 253 2.79 -10.65 -4.87
C ALA A 253 2.27 -12.00 -5.39
N TYR A 254 3.05 -12.66 -6.25
CA TYR A 254 2.75 -13.97 -6.85
C TYR A 254 1.44 -14.05 -7.63
N GLN A 255 0.96 -12.92 -8.16
CA GLN A 255 -0.22 -12.88 -9.00
C GLN A 255 0.15 -12.57 -10.46
N GLN A 256 -0.64 -13.12 -11.38
CA GLN A 256 -0.60 -12.78 -12.79
C GLN A 256 -1.78 -11.85 -13.13
N LYS A 257 -1.49 -10.72 -13.76
CA LYS A 257 -2.50 -9.76 -14.24
C LYS A 257 -1.93 -8.92 -15.38
N TYR A 258 -2.79 -8.47 -16.29
CA TYR A 258 -2.39 -7.70 -17.47
C TYR A 258 -1.27 -8.40 -18.28
N GLU A 259 -1.35 -9.73 -18.38
CA GLU A 259 -0.34 -10.57 -19.06
C GLU A 259 1.06 -10.53 -18.43
N LEU A 260 1.20 -9.92 -17.25
CA LEU A 260 2.44 -9.87 -16.47
C LEU A 260 2.33 -10.76 -15.24
N MET A 261 3.40 -11.50 -14.94
CA MET A 261 3.55 -12.24 -13.69
C MET A 261 4.38 -11.43 -12.70
N ASN A 262 3.88 -11.26 -11.48
CA ASN A 262 4.66 -10.69 -10.39
C ASN A 262 5.25 -11.80 -9.49
N ASP A 263 6.44 -12.29 -9.82
CA ASP A 263 7.14 -13.31 -9.02
C ASP A 263 7.78 -12.78 -7.73
N SER A 264 7.56 -11.50 -7.40
CA SER A 264 8.15 -10.86 -6.22
C SER A 264 7.23 -11.01 -4.99
N LEU A 265 7.83 -10.94 -3.79
CA LEU A 265 7.15 -10.98 -2.49
C LEU A 265 6.31 -9.73 -2.14
N TYR A 266 6.34 -8.73 -3.01
CA TYR A 266 5.72 -7.42 -2.82
C TYR A 266 4.81 -7.05 -3.99
N THR A 267 3.85 -6.16 -3.74
CA THR A 267 2.94 -5.63 -4.76
C THR A 267 3.67 -4.61 -5.63
N LYS A 268 3.40 -4.65 -6.95
CA LYS A 268 3.89 -3.67 -7.93
C LYS A 268 2.72 -2.81 -8.39
N SER A 269 2.74 -1.52 -8.06
CA SER A 269 1.69 -0.56 -8.40
C SER A 269 2.00 0.17 -9.71
N HIS A 270 1.04 0.95 -10.21
CA HIS A 270 1.26 1.81 -11.37
C HIS A 270 2.32 2.87 -11.09
N CYS A 271 3.17 3.16 -12.08
CA CYS A 271 4.26 4.11 -11.96
C CYS A 271 3.84 5.52 -11.50
N ILE A 272 2.66 5.99 -11.93
CA ILE A 272 2.12 7.27 -11.45
C ILE A 272 1.81 7.23 -9.94
N CYS A 273 1.30 6.11 -9.42
CA CYS A 273 1.06 5.95 -7.99
C CYS A 273 2.38 5.97 -7.20
N ASP A 274 3.44 5.34 -7.72
CA ASP A 274 4.78 5.37 -7.14
C ASP A 274 5.39 6.78 -7.17
N ASP A 275 5.21 7.53 -8.26
CA ASP A 275 5.66 8.92 -8.38
C ASP A 275 4.94 9.85 -7.39
N MET A 276 3.64 9.63 -7.18
CA MET A 276 2.86 10.33 -6.16
C MET A 276 3.34 9.98 -4.75
N LEU A 277 3.60 8.69 -4.46
CA LEU A 277 4.15 8.24 -3.18
C LEU A 277 5.50 8.92 -2.89
N PHE A 278 6.42 8.89 -3.86
CA PHE A 278 7.73 9.52 -3.75
C PHE A 278 7.60 10.99 -3.35
N SER A 279 6.77 11.74 -4.07
CA SER A 279 6.58 13.17 -3.87
C SER A 279 5.91 13.47 -2.52
N CYS A 280 4.91 12.67 -2.15
CA CYS A 280 4.18 12.81 -0.88
C CYS A 280 5.08 12.55 0.33
N LEU A 281 5.90 11.50 0.29
CA LEU A 281 6.86 11.19 1.36
C LEU A 281 7.92 12.29 1.49
N LYS A 282 8.45 12.80 0.36
CA LYS A 282 9.38 13.93 0.36
C LYS A 282 8.79 15.19 0.99
N MET A 283 7.54 15.50 0.66
CA MET A 283 6.84 16.68 1.19
C MET A 283 6.49 16.54 2.68
N THR A 284 6.23 15.32 3.16
CA THR A 284 5.92 15.06 4.58
C THR A 284 7.10 15.39 5.49
N ASN A 285 8.33 15.11 5.04
CA ASN A 285 9.59 15.51 5.67
C ASN A 285 9.73 15.15 7.18
N THR A 286 9.24 13.99 7.57
CA THR A 286 9.48 13.38 8.90
C THR A 286 10.53 12.27 8.81
N SER A 287 11.19 11.94 9.92
CA SER A 287 12.15 10.81 9.98
C SER A 287 11.52 9.49 9.51
N ALA A 288 10.26 9.25 9.88
CA ALA A 288 9.50 8.09 9.44
C ALA A 288 9.29 8.09 7.91
N SER A 289 8.92 9.23 7.32
CA SER A 289 8.73 9.35 5.86
C SER A 289 10.03 9.18 5.09
N GLN A 290 11.14 9.67 5.63
CA GLN A 290 12.47 9.49 5.04
C GLN A 290 12.91 8.02 5.07
N LEU A 291 12.65 7.34 6.19
CA LEU A 291 12.89 5.91 6.33
C LEU A 291 12.04 5.10 5.33
N MET A 292 10.74 5.37 5.25
CA MET A 292 9.84 4.66 4.33
C MET A 292 10.27 4.84 2.88
N GLY A 293 10.57 6.06 2.45
CA GLY A 293 11.01 6.30 1.07
C GLY A 293 12.38 5.69 0.78
N SER A 294 13.33 5.73 1.72
CA SER A 294 14.62 5.04 1.57
C SER A 294 14.45 3.53 1.43
N ILE A 295 13.57 2.91 2.22
CA ILE A 295 13.28 1.48 2.11
C ILE A 295 12.65 1.18 0.73
N TYR A 296 11.61 1.91 0.33
CA TYR A 296 10.86 1.62 -0.88
C TYR A 296 11.67 1.87 -2.17
N PHE A 297 12.28 3.05 -2.28
CA PHE A 297 12.90 3.53 -3.52
C PHE A 297 14.40 3.25 -3.62
N ASN A 298 15.15 3.23 -2.51
CA ASN A 298 16.60 3.04 -2.55
C ASN A 298 17.03 1.61 -2.24
N LEU A 299 16.35 0.93 -1.33
CA LEU A 299 16.76 -0.37 -0.82
C LEU A 299 16.04 -1.55 -1.48
N VAL A 300 14.70 -1.52 -1.53
CA VAL A 300 13.90 -2.56 -2.18
C VAL A 300 13.83 -2.35 -3.68
N GLN A 301 13.84 -1.08 -4.12
CA GLN A 301 13.76 -0.67 -5.52
C GLN A 301 12.60 -1.36 -6.26
N VAL A 302 11.38 -1.22 -5.72
CA VAL A 302 10.18 -1.86 -6.27
C VAL A 302 9.92 -1.39 -7.71
N PRO A 303 9.92 -2.28 -8.72
CA PRO A 303 9.53 -1.93 -10.08
C PRO A 303 8.03 -1.61 -10.16
N CYS A 304 7.65 -0.70 -11.04
CA CYS A 304 6.26 -0.26 -11.23
C CYS A 304 5.71 -0.66 -12.60
N LEU A 305 4.39 -0.59 -12.76
CA LEU A 305 3.69 -0.83 -14.03
C LEU A 305 3.66 0.47 -14.84
N ASP A 306 4.31 0.48 -16.00
CA ASP A 306 4.31 1.58 -16.95
C ASP A 306 3.47 1.21 -18.18
N GLY A 307 2.48 2.04 -18.53
CA GLY A 307 1.58 1.78 -19.65
C GLY A 307 0.16 2.31 -19.45
N ARG A 308 -0.73 1.95 -20.39
CA ARG A 308 -2.16 2.32 -20.36
C ARG A 308 -3.00 1.19 -20.97
N THR A 309 -4.29 1.14 -20.64
CA THR A 309 -5.28 0.26 -21.29
C THR A 309 -4.86 -1.21 -21.31
N ASN A 310 -4.43 -1.74 -20.16
CA ASN A 310 -3.96 -3.11 -19.98
C ASN A 310 -2.69 -3.51 -20.76
N GLN A 311 -2.02 -2.56 -21.41
CA GLN A 311 -0.69 -2.76 -21.99
C GLN A 311 0.35 -2.20 -21.03
N TYR A 312 0.77 -3.03 -20.08
CA TYR A 312 1.76 -2.64 -19.08
C TYR A 312 3.08 -3.38 -19.29
N LYS A 313 4.17 -2.75 -18.87
CA LYS A 313 5.50 -3.36 -18.69
C LYS A 313 6.05 -2.96 -17.34
N PHE A 314 6.96 -3.77 -16.80
CA PHE A 314 7.70 -3.36 -15.61
C PHE A 314 8.74 -2.29 -15.97
N ARG A 315 8.72 -1.19 -15.23
CA ARG A 315 9.75 -0.14 -15.24
C ARG A 315 10.50 -0.19 -13.91
N ALA A 316 11.81 0.03 -13.96
CA ALA A 316 12.62 0.13 -12.75
C ALA A 316 12.09 1.23 -11.80
N ALA A 317 12.36 1.05 -10.51
CA ALA A 317 11.98 2.00 -9.49
C ALA A 317 12.54 3.39 -9.77
N LYS A 318 11.88 4.41 -9.24
CA LYS A 318 12.42 5.77 -9.23
C LYS A 318 13.64 5.84 -8.30
N GLU A 319 14.71 6.42 -8.81
CA GLU A 319 15.96 6.58 -8.08
C GLU A 319 16.00 7.91 -7.33
N GLY A 320 16.87 7.99 -6.31
CA GLY A 320 17.21 9.25 -5.65
C GLY A 320 16.17 9.75 -4.67
N PHE A 321 15.56 8.85 -3.89
CA PHE A 321 14.88 9.27 -2.66
C PHE A 321 15.93 9.68 -1.62
#